data_AF-A0A969HLB6-F1
#
_entry.id   AF-A0A969HLB6-F1
#
_cell.length_a   1.000
_cell.length_b   1.000
_cell.length_c   1.000
_cell.angle_alpha   90.00
_cell.angle_beta   90.00
_cell.angle_gamma   90.00
#
_symmetry.space_group_name_H-M   'P 1'
#
loop_
_entity.id
_entity.type
_entity.pdbx_description
1 polymer ?
#
loop_
_entity_poly.entity_id
_entity_poly.type
_entity_poly.pdbx_seq_one_letter_code
_entity_poly.pdbx_strand_id
1 'polypeptide(L)'
;MKQKAIIIDLQYLPCVEYFLCFRAFPKVCLDIYEYYEKQSYRNRCRIMTAHGPQDLSIPVIKPGHQKRFKDIRIDYSQKWVNIHWRTIQSAYGKAPFF
;
A
#
# COMPACT_ATOMS: atom_id res chain seq x y z
N MET A 1 -24.39 6.42 22.72
CA MET A 1 -24.16 5.63 21.49
C MET A 1 -22.69 5.21 21.46
N LYS A 2 -22.36 3.91 21.35
CA LYS A 2 -20.96 3.48 21.19
C LYS A 2 -20.45 3.97 19.83
N GLN A 3 -19.39 4.77 19.80
CA GLN A 3 -18.73 5.11 18.53
C GLN A 3 -18.19 3.83 17.90
N LYS A 4 -18.59 3.57 16.65
CA LYS A 4 -18.17 2.41 15.87
C LYS A 4 -16.71 2.61 15.46
N ALA A 5 -15.84 1.65 15.77
CA ALA A 5 -14.44 1.67 15.34
C ALA A 5 -14.17 0.49 14.41
N ILE A 6 -13.24 0.68 13.46
CA ILE A 6 -12.74 -0.38 12.59
C ILE A 6 -11.22 -0.52 12.75
N ILE A 7 -10.73 -1.74 12.62
CA ILE A 7 -9.31 -2.07 12.55
C ILE A 7 -9.03 -2.53 11.11
N ILE A 8 -8.03 -1.94 10.46
CA ILE A 8 -7.61 -2.26 9.09
C ILE A 8 -6.10 -2.39 9.00
N ASP A 9 -5.61 -3.12 7.99
CA ASP A 9 -4.18 -3.22 7.68
C ASP A 9 -3.63 -1.90 7.11
N LEU A 10 -2.31 -1.71 7.11
CA LEU A 10 -1.69 -0.57 6.41
C LEU A 10 -1.37 -0.95 4.97
N GLN A 11 -1.98 -0.24 4.01
CA GLN A 11 -1.82 -0.51 2.58
C GLN A 11 -0.96 0.56 1.88
N TYR A 12 -0.14 0.13 0.92
CA TYR A 12 0.61 1.01 0.03
C TYR A 12 -0.25 1.43 -1.15
N LEU A 13 -0.42 2.75 -1.36
CA LEU A 13 -1.27 3.33 -2.41
C LEU A 13 -2.63 2.61 -2.51
N PRO A 14 -3.47 2.74 -1.47
CA PRO A 14 -4.70 1.96 -1.35
C PRO A 14 -5.73 2.31 -2.42
N CYS A 15 -6.64 1.39 -2.69
CA CYS A 15 -7.79 1.63 -3.56
C CYS A 15 -8.88 2.46 -2.84
N VAL A 16 -9.90 2.89 -3.59
CA VAL A 16 -10.98 3.74 -3.08
C VAL A 16 -11.73 3.07 -1.93
N GLU A 17 -11.90 1.75 -1.97
CA GLU A 17 -12.58 0.96 -0.94
C GLU A 17 -11.92 1.11 0.43
N TYR A 18 -10.58 1.19 0.47
CA TYR A 18 -9.83 1.43 1.71
C TYR A 18 -10.16 2.81 2.30
N PHE A 19 -10.25 3.84 1.45
CA PHE A 19 -10.61 5.19 1.89
C PHE A 19 -12.09 5.31 2.30
N LEU A 20 -12.98 4.46 1.76
CA LEU A 20 -14.37 4.40 2.22
C LEU A 20 -14.47 4.00 3.70
N CYS A 21 -13.51 3.25 4.25
CA CYS A 21 -13.47 2.94 5.68
C CYS A 21 -13.30 4.20 6.54
N PHE A 22 -12.46 5.15 6.11
CA PHE A 22 -12.26 6.42 6.83
C PHE A 22 -13.52 7.30 6.81
N ARG A 23 -14.33 7.20 5.75
CA ARG A 23 -15.62 7.88 5.68
C ARG A 23 -16.69 7.19 6.54
N ALA A 24 -16.68 5.86 6.59
CA ALA A 24 -17.74 5.07 7.22
C ALA A 24 -17.61 4.97 8.75
N PHE A 25 -16.39 5.10 9.29
CA PHE A 25 -16.13 4.91 10.72
C PHE A 25 -15.53 6.18 11.35
N PRO A 26 -16.09 6.68 12.48
CA PRO A 26 -15.52 7.83 13.19
C PRO A 26 -14.13 7.56 13.77
N LYS A 27 -13.75 6.28 13.92
CA LYS A 27 -12.41 5.87 14.37
C LYS A 27 -11.91 4.72 13.52
N VAL A 28 -10.76 4.94 12.88
CA VAL A 28 -10.00 3.92 12.16
C VAL A 28 -8.69 3.66 12.90
N CYS A 29 -8.42 2.40 13.21
CA CYS A 29 -7.18 1.95 13.82
C CYS A 29 -6.38 1.12 12.81
N LEU A 30 -5.11 1.43 12.63
CA LEU A 30 -4.22 0.60 11.81
C LEU A 30 -3.67 -0.55 12.66
N ASP A 31 -3.81 -1.79 12.19
CA ASP A 31 -3.17 -2.93 12.81
C ASP A 31 -1.72 -3.05 12.33
N ILE A 32 -0.79 -2.67 13.20
CA ILE A 32 0.65 -2.80 12.94
C ILE A 32 1.24 -4.08 13.59
N TYR A 33 0.45 -4.80 14.37
CA TYR A 33 0.88 -5.98 15.14
C TYR A 33 0.51 -7.30 14.48
N GLU A 34 -0.35 -7.28 13.47
CA GLU A 34 -0.61 -8.40 12.59
C GLU A 34 0.66 -9.00 11.98
N TYR A 35 0.56 -10.26 11.54
CA TYR A 35 1.63 -10.91 10.80
C TYR A 35 1.74 -10.34 9.40
N TYR A 36 2.97 -10.16 8.93
CA TYR A 36 3.21 -9.72 7.57
C TYR A 36 2.81 -10.80 6.56
N GLU A 37 1.86 -10.44 5.72
CA GLU A 37 1.39 -11.27 4.62
C GLU A 37 2.12 -10.90 3.31
N LYS A 38 2.80 -11.89 2.71
CA LYS A 38 3.50 -11.71 1.45
C LYS A 38 2.49 -11.51 0.31
N GLN A 39 2.89 -10.76 -0.72
CA GLN A 39 2.08 -10.52 -1.92
C GLN A 39 0.73 -9.83 -1.63
N SER A 40 0.62 -9.12 -0.51
CA SER A 40 -0.57 -8.36 -0.12
C SER A 40 -0.44 -6.86 -0.46
N TYR A 41 -1.51 -6.09 -0.26
CA TYR A 41 -1.53 -4.64 -0.46
C TYR A 41 -0.63 -3.85 0.50
N ARG A 42 -0.06 -4.51 1.52
CA ARG A 42 0.87 -3.89 2.48
C ARG A 42 2.14 -3.33 1.83
N ASN A 43 2.58 -3.95 0.74
CA ASN A 43 3.76 -3.52 -0.01
C ASN A 43 3.54 -3.57 -1.52
N ARG A 44 2.29 -3.71 -1.98
CA ARG A 44 1.93 -3.76 -3.40
C ARG A 44 0.73 -2.87 -3.68
N CYS A 45 0.71 -2.28 -4.87
CA CYS A 45 -0.48 -1.63 -5.39
C CYS A 45 -0.63 -1.94 -6.87
N ARG A 46 -1.84 -1.77 -7.39
CA ARG A 46 -2.15 -1.91 -8.81
C ARG A 46 -2.56 -0.55 -9.34
N ILE A 47 -1.94 -0.14 -10.44
CA ILE A 47 -2.26 1.11 -11.14
C ILE A 47 -2.68 0.81 -12.57
N MET A 48 -3.53 1.66 -13.14
CA MET A 48 -3.82 1.62 -14.57
C MET A 48 -2.73 2.34 -15.36
N THR A 49 -2.31 1.75 -16.48
CA THR A 49 -1.37 2.35 -17.43
C THR A 49 -1.94 2.26 -18.84
N ALA A 50 -1.28 2.88 -19.81
CA ALA A 50 -1.65 2.76 -21.23
C ALA A 50 -1.60 1.31 -21.75
N HIS A 51 -0.82 0.42 -21.10
CA HIS A 51 -0.70 -0.99 -21.44
C HIS A 51 -1.60 -1.90 -20.59
N GLY A 52 -2.53 -1.32 -19.82
CA GLY A 52 -3.40 -2.03 -18.90
C GLY A 52 -2.93 -1.96 -17.44
N PRO A 53 -3.50 -2.80 -16.55
CA PRO A 53 -3.15 -2.81 -15.14
C PRO A 53 -1.71 -3.25 -14.90
N GLN A 54 -0.98 -2.51 -14.08
CA GLN A 54 0.40 -2.82 -13.69
C GLN A 54 0.53 -2.85 -12.16
N ASP A 55 1.19 -3.89 -11.66
CA ASP A 55 1.51 -4.01 -10.24
C ASP A 55 2.84 -3.31 -9.92
N LEU A 56 2.83 -2.49 -8.88
CA LEU A 56 4.02 -1.92 -8.25
C LEU A 56 4.25 -2.60 -6.91
N SER A 57 5.50 -2.88 -6.56
CA SER A 57 5.85 -3.57 -5.32
C SER A 57 7.01 -2.88 -4.64
N ILE A 58 6.79 -2.42 -3.41
CA ILE A 58 7.86 -1.99 -2.51
C ILE A 58 8.64 -3.26 -2.09
N PRO A 59 9.94 -3.35 -2.40
CA PRO A 59 10.77 -4.45 -1.95
C PRO A 59 10.98 -4.34 -0.44
N VAL A 60 10.95 -5.49 0.23
CA VAL A 60 11.20 -5.59 1.67
C VAL A 60 12.38 -6.53 1.90
N ILE A 61 13.17 -6.26 2.93
CA ILE A 61 14.23 -7.17 3.37
C ILE A 61 13.56 -8.50 3.71
N LYS A 62 14.04 -9.60 3.12
CA LYS A 62 13.46 -10.94 3.31
C LYS A 62 13.18 -11.17 4.79
N PRO A 63 11.91 -11.18 5.21
CA PRO A 63 11.60 -11.50 6.60
C PRO A 63 11.99 -12.97 6.82
N GLY A 64 12.60 -13.25 7.97
CA GLY A 64 12.82 -14.63 8.44
C GLY A 64 11.48 -15.31 8.75
N HIS A 65 11.42 -16.08 9.83
CA HIS A 65 10.14 -16.62 10.31
C HIS A 65 9.16 -15.50 10.71
N GLN A 66 7.85 -15.78 10.57
CA GLN A 66 6.68 -14.93 10.83
C GLN A 66 7.00 -13.62 11.60
N LYS A 67 7.22 -12.54 10.86
CA LYS A 67 7.43 -11.20 11.43
C LYS A 67 6.12 -10.44 11.51
N ARG A 68 5.97 -9.63 12.55
CA ARG A 68 4.88 -8.65 12.63
C ARG A 68 5.11 -7.54 11.61
N PHE A 69 4.03 -6.94 11.13
CA PHE A 69 4.09 -5.91 10.10
C PHE A 69 5.00 -4.72 10.48
N LYS A 70 4.89 -4.23 11.72
CA LYS A 70 5.76 -3.16 12.25
C LYS A 70 7.28 -3.43 12.18
N ASP A 71 7.68 -4.70 12.11
CA ASP A 71 9.08 -5.13 12.11
C ASP A 71 9.62 -5.35 10.69
N ILE A 72 8.78 -5.19 9.67
CA ILE A 72 9.17 -5.24 8.27
C ILE A 72 9.98 -3.99 7.93
N ARG A 73 11.00 -4.18 7.09
CA ARG A 73 11.91 -3.11 6.65
C ARG A 73 11.94 -3.08 5.14
N ILE A 74 11.86 -1.87 4.59
CA ILE A 74 11.96 -1.62 3.15
C ILE A 74 13.41 -1.87 2.72
N ASP A 75 13.57 -2.55 1.59
CA ASP A 75 14.87 -2.78 0.97
C ASP A 75 15.20 -1.65 -0.01
N TYR A 76 16.06 -0.73 0.43
CA TYR A 76 16.52 0.40 -0.38
C TYR A 76 17.72 0.09 -1.28
N SER A 77 18.24 -1.15 -1.29
CA SER A 77 19.30 -1.54 -2.24
C SER A 77 18.79 -1.54 -3.69
N GLN A 78 17.48 -1.64 -3.87
CA GLN A 78 16.80 -1.62 -5.16
C GLN A 78 16.30 -0.20 -5.49
N LYS A 79 16.35 0.18 -6.77
CA LYS A 79 15.89 1.50 -7.25
C LYS A 79 14.35 1.60 -7.41
N TRP A 80 13.60 0.99 -6.49
CA TRP A 80 12.14 0.86 -6.58
C TRP A 80 11.43 2.22 -6.58
N VAL A 81 11.93 3.19 -5.82
CA VAL A 81 11.37 4.56 -5.78
C VAL A 81 11.37 5.18 -7.18
N ASN A 82 12.49 5.09 -7.89
CA ASN A 82 12.61 5.62 -9.24
C ASN A 82 11.73 4.86 -10.24
N ILE A 83 11.62 3.54 -10.08
CA ILE A 83 10.74 2.71 -10.92
C ILE A 83 9.27 3.11 -10.72
N HIS A 84 8.84 3.24 -9.46
CA HIS A 84 7.47 3.63 -9.12
C HIS A 84 7.16 5.03 -9.64
N TRP A 85 8.02 6.01 -9.36
CA TRP A 85 7.83 7.39 -9.80
C TRP A 85 7.73 7.49 -11.33
N ARG A 86 8.64 6.86 -12.07
CA ARG A 86 8.60 6.86 -13.54
C ARG A 86 7.36 6.16 -14.09
N THR A 87 6.91 5.08 -13.44
CA THR A 87 5.70 4.36 -13.88
C THR A 87 4.47 5.24 -13.67
N ILE A 88 4.34 5.88 -12.50
CA ILE A 88 3.24 6.79 -12.18
C ILE A 88 3.25 8.01 -13.12
N GLN A 89 4.42 8.60 -13.36
CA GLN A 89 4.59 9.73 -14.27
C GLN A 89 4.27 9.35 -15.73
N SER A 90 4.66 8.16 -16.18
CA SER A 90 4.31 7.68 -17.51
C SER A 90 2.80 7.46 -17.65
N ALA A 91 2.17 6.87 -16.62
CA ALA A 91 0.75 6.52 -16.64
C ALA A 91 -0.18 7.74 -16.52
N TYR A 92 0.15 8.69 -15.65
CA TYR A 92 -0.74 9.78 -15.27
C TYR A 92 -0.16 11.17 -15.50
N GLY A 93 1.07 11.29 -16.01
CA GLY A 93 1.76 12.58 -16.17
C GLY A 93 1.10 13.58 -17.13
N LYS A 94 0.11 13.14 -17.91
CA LYS A 94 -0.71 13.97 -18.79
C LYS A 94 -2.13 14.21 -18.24
N ALA A 95 -2.46 13.66 -17.08
CA ALA A 95 -3.75 13.88 -16.45
C ALA A 95 -3.81 15.30 -15.86
N PRO A 96 -5.00 15.92 -15.81
CA PRO A 96 -5.18 17.17 -15.07
C PRO A 96 -4.73 17.00 -13.61
N PHE A 97 -4.03 18.00 -13.08
CA PHE A 97 -3.56 18.06 -11.68
C PHE A 97 -2.52 17.00 -11.27
N PHE A 98 -1.71 16.50 -12.22
CA PHE A 98 -0.54 15.66 -11.95
C PHE A 98 0.68 16.46 -11.49
#